data_AF-A0A3D2W6Z6-F1
#
_entry.id   AF-A0A3D2W6Z6-F1
#
_cell.length_a   1.000
_cell.length_b   1.000
_cell.length_c   1.000
_cell.angle_alpha   90.00
_cell.angle_beta   90.00
_cell.angle_gamma   90.00
#
_symmetry.space_group_name_H-M   'P 1'
#
loop_
_entity.id
_entity.type
_entity.pdbx_description
1 polymer ?
#
loop_
_entity_poly.entity_id
_entity_poly.type
_entity_poly.pdbx_seq_one_letter_code
_entity_poly.pdbx_strand_id
1 'polypeptide(L)' 'MPEWLKDAVFYEIYPQSFNDSNGDGIGDIPGIIEALNYISDLGVSALWINPCFDS' A
#
# COMPACT_ATOMS: atom_id res chain seq x y z
N MET A 1 15.86 17.58 5.19
CA MET A 1 14.88 16.55 4.77
C MET A 1 15.49 15.82 3.57
N PRO A 2 15.32 14.49 3.43
CA PRO A 2 15.64 13.79 2.20
C PRO A 2 15.02 14.50 0.99
N GLU A 3 15.80 14.73 -0.08
CA GLU A 3 15.36 15.56 -1.22
C GLU A 3 14.09 14.99 -1.89
N TRP A 4 13.98 13.66 -1.98
CA TRP A 4 12.86 12.98 -2.64
C TRP A 4 11.49 13.30 -2.03
N LEU A 5 11.41 13.63 -0.73
CA LEU A 5 10.15 13.89 -0.04
C LEU A 5 9.44 15.15 -0.54
N LYS A 6 10.20 16.11 -1.08
CA LYS A 6 9.66 17.38 -1.55
C LYS A 6 8.69 17.21 -2.72
N ASP A 7 8.94 16.22 -3.56
CA ASP A 7 8.18 15.94 -4.79
C ASP A 7 7.43 14.59 -4.71
N ALA A 8 7.38 13.98 -3.52
CA ALA A 8 6.78 12.68 -3.32
C ALA A 8 5.24 12.74 -3.39
N VAL A 9 4.67 11.87 -4.22
CA VAL A 9 3.24 11.51 -4.17
C VAL A 9 3.10 10.26 -3.30
N PHE A 10 2.40 10.40 -2.18
CA PHE A 10 2.08 9.31 -1.26
C PHE A 10 0.72 8.71 -1.57
N TYR A 11 0.61 7.39 -1.42
CA TYR A 11 -0.65 6.67 -1.44
C TYR A 11 -0.81 5.93 -0.12
N GLU A 12 -1.85 6.29 0.63
CA GLU A 12 -2.17 5.66 1.90
C GLU A 12 -3.02 4.40 1.66
N ILE A 13 -2.60 3.27 2.23
CA ILE A 13 -3.27 1.99 2.13
C ILE A 13 -3.74 1.56 3.52
N TYR A 14 -5.02 1.25 3.62
CA TYR A 14 -5.61 0.53 4.74
C TYR A 14 -5.60 -0.98 4.43
N PRO A 15 -4.65 -1.79 4.97
CA PRO A 15 -4.39 -3.15 4.47
C PRO A 15 -5.61 -4.06 4.44
N GLN A 16 -6.36 -4.07 5.54
CA GLN A 16 -7.50 -4.98 5.75
C GLN A 16 -8.67 -4.74 4.78
N SER A 17 -8.67 -3.64 4.03
CA SER A 17 -9.74 -3.29 3.08
C SER A 17 -9.24 -3.07 1.66
N PHE A 18 -7.96 -3.35 1.39
CA PHE A 18 -7.36 -3.05 0.09
C PHE A 18 -7.49 -4.20 -0.91
N ASN A 19 -6.86 -5.34 -0.64
CA ASN A 19 -6.93 -6.52 -1.50
C ASN A 19 -6.70 -7.79 -0.66
N ASP A 20 -7.63 -8.75 -0.77
CA ASP A 20 -7.60 -10.05 -0.11
C ASP A 20 -7.08 -11.09 -1.10
N SER A 21 -5.94 -11.71 -0.77
CA SER A 21 -5.27 -12.68 -1.65
C SER A 21 -5.64 -14.14 -1.36
N ASN A 22 -6.28 -14.41 -0.22
CA ASN A 22 -6.49 -15.76 0.29
C ASN A 22 -7.98 -16.14 0.43
N GLY A 23 -8.89 -15.17 0.31
CA GLY A 23 -10.34 -15.34 0.36
C GLY A 23 -10.94 -15.40 1.76
N ASP A 24 -10.22 -14.95 2.80
CA ASP A 24 -10.70 -14.92 4.19
C ASP A 24 -11.57 -13.68 4.51
N GLY A 25 -11.67 -12.72 3.58
CA GLY A 25 -12.45 -11.50 3.68
C GLY A 25 -11.70 -10.31 4.29
N ILE A 26 -10.40 -10.43 4.55
CA ILE A 26 -9.54 -9.39 5.10
C ILE A 26 -8.36 -9.16 4.14
N GLY A 27 -8.14 -7.90 3.76
CA GLY A 27 -7.00 -7.57 2.91
C GLY A 27 -5.65 -7.81 3.62
N ASP A 28 -4.64 -8.19 2.84
CA ASP A 28 -3.38 -8.71 3.35
C ASP A 28 -2.15 -8.18 2.59
N ILE A 29 -0.96 -8.42 3.13
CA ILE A 29 0.30 -7.94 2.52
C ILE A 29 0.54 -8.56 1.12
N PRO A 30 0.35 -9.88 0.89
CA PRO A 30 0.39 -10.43 -0.45
C PRO A 30 -0.55 -9.72 -1.44
N GLY A 31 -1.77 -9.37 -1.05
CA GLY A 31 -2.72 -8.63 -1.86
C GLY A 31 -2.23 -7.22 -2.21
N ILE A 32 -1.52 -6.54 -1.29
CA ILE A 32 -0.84 -5.26 -1.60
C ILE A 32 0.26 -5.48 -2.65
N ILE A 33 1.04 -6.56 -2.52
CA ILE A 33 2.12 -6.90 -3.46
C ILE A 33 1.57 -7.13 -4.88
N GLU A 34 0.46 -7.84 -5.00
CA GLU A 34 -0.21 -8.09 -6.30
C GLU A 34 -0.64 -6.79 -7.01
N ALA A 35 -1.01 -5.76 -6.25
CA ALA A 35 -1.44 -4.48 -6.78
C ALA A 35 -0.30 -3.49 -7.06
N LEU A 36 0.97 -3.83 -6.78
CA LEU A 36 2.09 -2.88 -6.94
C LEU A 36 2.23 -2.34 -8.37
N ASN A 37 1.91 -3.15 -9.38
CA ASN A 37 1.90 -2.67 -10.77
C ASN A 37 0.83 -1.58 -10.97
N TYR A 38 -0.38 -1.78 -10.47
CA TYR A 38 -1.45 -0.76 -10.52
C TYR A 38 -1.05 0.53 -9.79
N ILE A 39 -0.46 0.39 -8.60
CA ILE A 39 0.00 1.53 -7.78
C ILE A 39 1.12 2.29 -8.51
N SER A 40 2.04 1.57 -9.14
CA SER A 40 3.13 2.16 -9.94
C SER A 40 2.58 2.90 -11.16
N ASP A 41 1.61 2.31 -11.87
CA ASP A 41 0.98 2.90 -13.05
C ASP A 41 0.21 4.19 -12.72
N LEU A 42 -0.27 4.33 -11.48
CA LEU A 42 -0.89 5.56 -10.97
C LEU A 42 0.12 6.71 -10.81
N GLY A 43 1.44 6.42 -10.81
CA GLY A 43 2.51 7.42 -10.67
C GLY A 43 2.84 7.78 -9.22
N VAL A 44 2.49 6.90 -8.27
CA VAL A 44 2.81 7.06 -6.85
C VAL A 44 4.30 6.79 -6.61
N SER A 45 4.91 7.57 -5.71
CA SER A 45 6.34 7.45 -5.36
C SER A 45 6.61 6.77 -4.02
N ALA A 46 5.61 6.73 -3.12
CA ALA A 46 5.72 6.14 -1.81
C ALA A 46 4.38 5.60 -1.30
N LEU A 47 4.43 4.50 -0.55
CA LEU A 47 3.29 3.94 0.16
C LEU A 47 3.34 4.31 1.63
N TRP A 48 2.21 4.76 2.17
CA TRP A 48 1.98 4.85 3.61
C TRP A 48 0.96 3.78 4.00
N ILE A 49 1.30 2.96 4.98
CA ILE A 49 0.46 1.82 5.37
C ILE A 49 -0.05 2.06 6.79
N ASN A 50 -1.36 1.94 7.01
CA ASN A 50 -1.94 1.95 8.36
C ASN A 50 -1.38 0.79 9.21
N PRO A 51 -1.50 0.82 10.56
CA PRO A 51 -0.89 -0.19 11.43
C PRO A 51 -1.16 -1.62 10.99
N CYS A 52 -0.09 -2.43 10.90
CA CYS A 52 -0.12 -3.82 10.45
C CYS A 52 0.66 -4.75 11.40
N PHE A 53 0.77 -4.35 12.67
CA PHE A 53 1.36 -5.15 13.74
C PHE A 53 0.26 -5.89 14.50
N ASP A 54 0.67 -6.86 15.31
CA ASP A 54 -0.23 -7.52 16.26
C ASP A 54 -0.91 -6.48 17.16
N SER A 55 -2.24 -6.58 17.30
CA SER A 55 -3.14 -5.55 17.88
C SER A 55 -3.99 -6.10 19.01
#